data_AF-A0A8C5JVS8-F1
#
_entry.id   AF-A0A8C5JVS8-F1
#
_cell.length_a   1.000
_cell.length_b   1.000
_cell.length_c   1.000
_cell.angle_alpha   90.00
_cell.angle_beta   90.00
_cell.angle_gamma   90.00
#
_symmetry.space_group_name_H-M   'P 1'
#
loop_
_entity.id
_entity.type
_entity.pdbx_description
1 polymer ?
#
loop_
_entity_poly.entity_id
_entity_poly.type
_entity_poly.pdbx_seq_one_letter_code
_entity_poly.pdbx_strand_id
1 'polypeptide(L)' 'MAARPALPDSVLVQVLALLPLRDRLRAARVCRRWQQLAQDRAVWTHVDLMSMYTSLYQSPNVLKNTQ' A
#
# COMPACT_ATOMS: atom_id res chain seq x y z
N MET A 1 15.07 9.20 -30.01
CA MET A 1 14.23 8.52 -28.99
C MET A 1 14.81 8.85 -27.63
N ALA A 2 14.19 9.77 -26.88
CA ALA A 2 14.69 10.14 -25.55
C ALA A 2 14.39 9.00 -24.57
N ALA A 3 15.42 8.25 -24.16
CA ALA A 3 15.31 7.28 -23.09
C ALA A 3 15.01 8.06 -21.82
N ARG A 4 13.74 8.05 -21.40
CA ARG A 4 13.32 8.67 -20.14
C ARG A 4 14.13 7.98 -19.03
N PRO A 5 14.89 8.71 -18.21
CA PRO A 5 15.78 8.10 -17.24
C PRO A 5 14.96 7.19 -16.33
N ALA A 6 15.34 5.92 -16.28
CA ALA A 6 14.70 4.97 -15.39
C ALA A 6 15.01 5.39 -13.95
N LEU A 7 13.95 5.68 -13.18
CA LEU A 7 14.08 5.94 -11.74
C LEU A 7 14.83 4.78 -11.07
N PRO A 8 15.67 5.00 -10.06
CA PRO A 8 16.29 3.92 -9.30
C PRO A 8 15.26 3.08 -8.54
N ASP A 9 15.53 1.79 -8.37
CA ASP A 9 14.65 0.87 -7.63
C ASP A 9 14.47 1.29 -6.17
N SER A 10 15.52 1.80 -5.52
CA SER A 10 15.47 2.30 -4.14
C SER A 10 14.43 3.40 -3.93
N VAL A 11 14.25 4.28 -4.93
CA VAL A 11 13.25 5.35 -4.88
C VAL A 11 11.85 4.77 -5.06
N LEU A 12 11.66 3.83 -5.99
CA LEU A 12 10.37 3.18 -6.20
C LEU A 12 9.93 2.38 -4.97
N VAL A 13 10.86 1.72 -4.27
CA VAL A 13 10.60 1.04 -3.00
C VAL A 13 10.09 2.02 -1.94
N GLN A 14 10.72 3.20 -1.82
CA GLN A 14 10.26 4.23 -0.89
C GLN A 14 8.86 4.76 -1.26
N VAL A 15 8.61 5.00 -2.55
CA VAL A 15 7.27 5.40 -3.02
C VAL A 15 6.24 4.34 -2.63
N LEU A 16 6.50 3.06 -2.90
CA LEU A 16 5.63 1.95 -2.51
C LEU A 16 5.42 1.91 -0.99
N ALA A 17 6.45 2.14 -0.19
CA ALA A 17 6.33 2.17 1.27
C ALA A 17 5.44 3.31 1.80
N LEU A 18 5.26 4.39 1.04
CA LEU A 18 4.36 5.49 1.41
C LEU A 18 2.89 5.21 1.07
N LEU A 19 2.60 4.27 0.18
CA LEU A 19 1.22 3.92 -0.16
C LEU A 19 0.55 3.17 1.00
N PRO A 20 -0.78 3.30 1.19
CA PRO A 20 -1.51 2.43 2.10
C PRO A 20 -1.52 0.98 1.60
N LEU A 21 -1.73 0.03 2.52
CA LEU A 21 -1.65 -1.41 2.26
C LEU A 21 -2.36 -1.86 0.98
N ARG A 22 -3.62 -1.42 0.78
CA ARG A 22 -4.41 -1.78 -0.40
C ARG A 22 -3.80 -1.30 -1.71
N ASP A 23 -3.21 -0.10 -1.70
CA ASP A 23 -2.65 0.48 -2.90
C ASP A 23 -1.26 -0.09 -3.20
N ARG A 24 -0.50 -0.53 -2.19
CA ARG A 24 0.73 -1.33 -2.41
C ARG A 24 0.44 -2.61 -3.20
N LEU A 25 -0.62 -3.33 -2.82
CA LEU A 25 -1.04 -4.56 -3.50
C LEU A 25 -1.51 -4.30 -4.94
N ARG A 26 -2.20 -3.18 -5.18
CA ARG A 26 -2.61 -2.77 -6.53
C ARG A 26 -1.40 -2.40 -7.39
N ALA A 27 -0.45 -1.68 -6.80
CA ALA A 27 0.78 -1.24 -7.44
C ALA A 27 1.64 -2.44 -7.91
N ALA A 28 1.66 -3.53 -7.14
CA ALA A 28 2.33 -4.79 -7.51
C ALA A 28 1.79 -5.42 -8.81
N ARG A 29 0.57 -5.07 -9.25
CA ARG A 29 -0.08 -5.64 -10.44
C ARG A 29 0.14 -4.82 -11.71
N VAL A 30 0.80 -3.66 -11.63
CA VAL A 30 0.95 -2.72 -12.76
C VAL A 30 1.94 -3.25 -13.80
N CYS A 31 3.11 -3.71 -13.36
CA CYS A 31 4.11 -4.30 -14.25
C CYS A 31 5.07 -5.22 -13.47
N ARG A 32 5.86 -6.03 -14.18
CA ARG A 32 6.80 -7.00 -13.57
C ARG A 32 7.80 -6.35 -12.62
N ARG A 33 8.29 -5.16 -12.97
CA ARG A 33 9.24 -4.42 -12.12
C ARG A 33 8.60 -4.01 -10.79
N TRP A 34 7.38 -3.49 -10.82
CA TRP A 34 6.66 -3.12 -9.60
C TRP A 34 6.26 -4.35 -8.78
N GLN A 35 5.96 -5.48 -9.43
CA GLN A 35 5.73 -6.75 -8.75
C GLN A 35 6.95 -7.21 -7.96
N GLN A 36 8.15 -7.12 -8.54
CA GLN A 36 9.41 -7.49 -7.87
C GLN A 36 9.70 -6.57 -6.69
N LEU A 37 9.57 -5.25 -6.88
CA LEU A 37 9.82 -4.28 -5.81
C LEU A 37 8.80 -4.36 -4.68
N ALA A 38 7.54 -4.70 -4.98
CA ALA A 38 6.52 -4.91 -3.97
C ALA A 38 6.78 -6.15 -3.08
N GLN A 39 7.69 -7.06 -3.46
CA GLN A 39 8.11 -8.18 -2.62
C GLN A 39 9.26 -7.80 -1.66
N ASP A 40 9.87 -6.63 -1.85
CA ASP A 40 10.96 -6.17 -0.99
C ASP A 40 10.44 -5.93 0.44
N ARG A 41 11.15 -6.48 1.43
CA ARG A 41 10.84 -6.32 2.86
C ARG A 41 10.73 -4.85 3.26
N ALA A 42 11.51 -3.96 2.65
CA ALA A 42 11.49 -2.52 2.94
C ALA A 42 10.10 -1.89 2.75
N VAL A 43 9.33 -2.35 1.76
CA VAL A 43 7.96 -1.89 1.45
C VAL A 43 6.98 -2.22 2.57
N TRP A 44 7.26 -3.24 3.39
CA TRP A 44 6.37 -3.78 4.41
C TRP A 44 6.82 -3.46 5.84
N THR A 45 7.86 -2.64 6.01
CA THR A 45 8.39 -2.28 7.35
C THR A 45 7.37 -1.52 8.19
N HIS A 46 6.61 -0.62 7.57
CA HIS A 46 5.59 0.20 8.22
C HIS A 46 4.26 -0.04 7.51
N VAL A 47 3.47 -0.99 8.02
CA VAL A 47 2.14 -1.34 7.49
C VAL A 47 1.12 -1.03 8.55
N ASP A 48 0.25 -0.07 8.24
CA ASP A 48 -0.91 0.19 9.08
C ASP A 48 -2.02 -0.85 8.78
N LEU A 49 -2.06 -1.90 9.59
CA LEU A 49 -3.13 -2.90 9.59
C LEU A 49 -4.44 -2.32 10.14
N MET A 50 -4.35 -1.19 10.84
CA MET A 50 -5.48 -0.50 11.43
C MET A 50 -6.41 -0.01 10.27
N SER A 51 -5.89 0.42 9.12
CA SER A 51 -6.77 0.75 7.98
C SER A 51 -7.71 -0.40 7.53
N MET A 52 -7.45 -1.68 7.87
CA MET A 52 -8.32 -2.82 7.55
C MET A 52 -9.51 -3.01 8.51
N TYR A 53 -9.35 -2.81 9.82
CA TYR A 53 -10.44 -3.04 10.79
C TYR A 53 -11.42 -1.86 10.84
N THR A 54 -10.99 -0.62 10.52
CA THR A 54 -11.89 0.54 10.57
C THR A 54 -13.07 0.36 9.63
N SER A 55 -12.87 -0.28 8.47
CA SER A 55 -13.97 -0.59 7.55
C SER A 55 -14.96 -1.64 8.10
N LEU A 56 -14.59 -2.43 9.11
CA LEU A 56 -15.44 -3.41 9.76
C LEU A 56 -16.12 -2.88 11.03
N TYR A 57 -15.50 -1.89 11.70
CA TYR A 57 -16.05 -1.25 12.89
C TYR A 57 -16.84 0.04 12.59
N GLN A 58 -16.75 0.61 11.39
CA GLN A 58 -17.61 1.70 10.93
C GLN A 58 -19.02 1.20 10.56
N SER A 59 -19.59 0.28 11.34
CA SER A 59 -21.00 -0.06 11.24
C SER A 59 -21.79 0.92 12.13
N PRO A 60 -22.67 1.77 11.59
CA PRO A 60 -23.42 2.80 12.34
C PRO A 60 -24.42 2.24 13.36
N ASN A 61 -24.42 0.93 13.63
CA ASN A 61 -25.32 0.26 14.57
C ASN A 61 -24.73 0.08 15.98
N VAL A 62 -23.45 0.37 16.22
CA VAL A 62 -22.86 0.20 17.58
C VAL A 62 -23.17 1.34 18.55
N LEU A 63 -23.68 2.49 18.07
CA LEU A 63 -24.04 3.63 18.91
C LEU A 63 -25.53 3.68 19.30
N LYS A 64 -26.35 2.68 18.95
CA LYS A 64 -27.80 2.68 19.22
C LYS A 64 -28.24 1.87 20.44
N ASN A 65 -27.34 1.14 21.09
CA ASN A 65 -27.68 0.23 22.20
C ASN A 65 -27.15 0.68 23.56
N THR A 66 -26.89 1.97 23.74
CA THR A 66 -26.59 2.57 25.05
C THR A 66 -27.73 3.49 25.47
N GLN A 67 -28.93 2.91 25.62
CA GLN A 67 -30.07 3.44 26.35
C GLN A 67 -30.52 2.37 27.33
#